data_AF-A0A250WZJ6-F1
#
_entry.id   AF-A0A250WZJ6-F1
#
_cell.length_a   1.000
_cell.length_b   1.000
_cell.length_c   1.000
_cell.angle_alpha   90.00
_cell.angle_beta   90.00
_cell.angle_gamma   90.00
#
_symmetry.space_group_name_H-M   'P 1'
#
loop_
_entity.id
_entity.type
_entity.pdbx_description
1 polymer ?
#
loop_
_entity_poly.entity_id
_entity_poly.type
_entity_poly.pdbx_seq_one_letter_code
_entity_poly.pdbx_strand_id
1 'polypeptide(L)'
;MRTFLTQSSHHETQVGALEAIRVKILVKGEPGRLDSLKVELSSESNLFFHYAHEMDAKGFQAMQESQRLMVTFTDYPTVLLRMLNQCIKDPHIQLAVFVMQPNGEARMDFIQNMEYKFVELLSCRFMASPEDVVRQQVSYRYNVVKARLTLMQFLTCLLSSTYVPLMYRQGWRMLIHW
;
A
#
# COMPACT_ATOMS: atom_id res chain seq x y z
N MET A 1 7.44 -1.23 1.32
CA MET A 1 7.51 -2.52 0.59
C MET A 1 8.78 -2.45 -0.26
N ARG A 2 9.73 -3.36 -0.05
CA ARG A 2 10.96 -3.41 -0.85
C ARG A 2 10.97 -4.70 -1.68
N THR A 3 11.37 -4.59 -2.94
CA THR A 3 11.32 -5.64 -3.95
C THR A 3 12.73 -5.79 -4.52
N PHE A 4 13.33 -6.96 -4.36
CA PHE A 4 14.60 -7.31 -5.00
C PHE A 4 14.37 -8.55 -5.86
N LEU A 5 14.90 -8.53 -7.08
CA LEU A 5 15.00 -9.67 -7.98
C LEU A 5 16.49 -9.97 -8.15
N THR A 6 16.89 -11.18 -7.78
CA THR A 6 18.19 -11.73 -8.16
C THR A 6 17.98 -13.12 -8.73
N GLN A 7 18.29 -13.31 -10.01
CA GLN A 7 19.14 -14.43 -10.41
C GLN A 7 19.86 -14.19 -11.75
N SER A 8 21.08 -14.70 -11.77
CA SER A 8 22.14 -14.57 -12.76
C SER A 8 21.93 -15.46 -14.00
N SER A 9 21.90 -14.85 -15.18
CA SER A 9 22.75 -15.20 -16.34
C SER A 9 22.41 -14.31 -17.55
N HIS A 10 23.42 -13.55 -17.99
CA HIS A 10 23.57 -12.85 -19.28
C HIS A 10 22.32 -12.59 -20.14
N HIS A 11 21.61 -11.50 -19.85
CA HIS A 11 21.22 -10.43 -20.78
C HIS A 11 20.75 -9.26 -19.90
N GLU A 12 20.92 -8.03 -20.35
CA GLU A 12 20.70 -6.80 -19.57
C GLU A 12 19.24 -6.70 -19.04
N THR A 13 18.98 -7.29 -17.88
CA THR A 13 17.67 -7.26 -17.23
C THR A 13 17.49 -5.91 -16.57
N GLN A 14 16.52 -5.13 -17.07
CA GLN A 14 15.99 -3.95 -16.41
C GLN A 14 15.71 -4.27 -14.94
N VAL A 15 16.49 -3.65 -14.05
CA VAL A 15 16.24 -3.72 -12.60
C VAL A 15 14.85 -3.15 -12.35
N GLY A 16 13.94 -3.98 -11.83
CA GLY A 16 12.59 -3.52 -11.47
C GLY A 16 12.64 -2.34 -10.50
N ALA A 17 11.69 -1.41 -10.62
CA ALA A 17 11.66 -0.21 -9.79
C ALA A 17 11.22 -0.53 -8.35
N LEU A 18 11.91 0.05 -7.38
CA LEU A 18 11.51 -0.01 -5.97
C LEU A 18 10.42 1.03 -5.72
N GLU A 19 9.22 0.58 -5.36
CA GLU A 19 8.08 1.48 -5.19
C GLU A 19 7.35 1.26 -3.87
N ALA A 20 6.95 2.36 -3.24
CA ALA A 20 6.07 2.33 -2.08
C ALA A 20 4.62 2.11 -2.55
N ILE A 21 4.15 0.87 -2.45
CA ILE A 21 2.76 0.51 -2.75
C ILE A 21 1.92 0.56 -1.48
N ARG A 22 0.75 1.20 -1.58
CA ARG A 22 -0.27 1.20 -0.54
C ARG A 22 -1.13 -0.03 -0.69
N VAL A 23 -1.24 -0.81 0.39
CA VAL A 23 -2.08 -2.00 0.47
C VAL A 23 -3.29 -1.72 1.35
N LYS A 24 -4.48 -2.12 0.89
CA LYS A 24 -5.73 -2.10 1.67
C LYS A 24 -6.30 -3.51 1.72
N ILE A 25 -6.52 -4.03 2.91
CA ILE A 25 -7.13 -5.34 3.14
C ILE A 25 -8.58 -5.10 3.60
N LEU A 26 -9.54 -5.62 2.83
CA LEU A 26 -10.97 -5.52 3.06
C LEU A 26 -11.51 -6.92 3.32
N VAL A 27 -12.20 -7.06 4.44
CA VAL A 27 -12.73 -8.33 4.95
C VAL A 27 -14.25 -8.20 5.01
N LYS A 28 -14.98 -9.11 4.38
CA LYS A 28 -16.43 -9.17 4.44
C LYS A 28 -16.85 -10.46 5.13
N GLY A 29 -17.68 -10.34 6.15
CA GLY A 29 -18.20 -11.47 6.91
C GLY A 29 -18.66 -11.07 8.29
N GLU A 30 -19.10 -12.05 9.06
CA GLU A 30 -19.47 -11.90 10.47
C GLU A 30 -18.26 -12.17 11.38
N PRO A 31 -18.28 -11.74 12.65
CA PRO A 31 -17.25 -12.11 13.60
C PRO A 31 -17.07 -13.65 13.66
N GLY A 32 -15.88 -14.14 13.32
CA GLY A 32 -15.57 -15.58 13.27
C GLY A 32 -15.93 -16.29 11.96
N ARG A 33 -16.59 -15.63 11.00
CA ARG A 33 -16.87 -16.19 9.67
C ARG A 33 -16.44 -15.22 8.57
N LEU A 34 -15.45 -15.62 7.78
CA LEU A 34 -15.01 -14.87 6.61
C LEU A 34 -15.78 -15.33 5.37
N ASP A 35 -16.52 -14.42 4.74
CA ASP A 35 -17.26 -14.70 3.50
C ASP A 35 -16.39 -14.39 2.27
N SER A 36 -15.74 -13.22 2.25
CA SER A 36 -14.84 -12.83 1.17
C SER A 36 -13.74 -11.88 1.63
N LEU A 37 -12.58 -11.98 0.99
CA LEU A 37 -11.43 -11.12 1.17
C LEU A 37 -11.15 -10.35 -0.13
N LYS A 38 -10.84 -9.07 0.01
CA LYS A 38 -10.30 -8.25 -1.09
C LYS A 38 -9.05 -7.51 -0.63
N VAL A 39 -7.96 -7.64 -1.38
CA VAL A 39 -6.72 -6.90 -1.17
C VAL A 39 -6.52 -5.97 -2.35
N GLU A 40 -6.43 -4.68 -2.09
CA GLU A 40 -6.20 -3.64 -3.11
C GLU A 40 -4.78 -3.10 -3.00
N LEU A 41 -4.09 -3.02 -4.13
CA LEU A 41 -2.79 -2.39 -4.28
C LEU A 41 -2.97 -1.09 -5.06
N SER A 42 -2.40 0.00 -4.55
CA SER A 42 -2.45 1.32 -5.20
C SER A 42 -1.12 2.05 -5.04
N SER A 43 -0.75 2.86 -6.02
CA SER A 43 0.44 3.70 -5.97
C SER A 43 0.09 5.17 -5.74
N GLU A 44 0.98 5.90 -5.06
CA GLU A 44 0.92 7.36 -4.96
C GLU A 44 1.49 8.08 -6.18
N SER A 45 2.49 7.51 -6.85
CA SER A 45 3.13 8.07 -8.05
C SER A 45 2.37 7.74 -9.33
N ASN A 46 1.64 6.62 -9.37
CA ASN A 46 0.81 6.22 -10.50
C ASN A 46 -0.65 6.06 -10.09
N LEU A 47 -1.49 7.02 -10.50
CA LEU A 47 -2.93 7.03 -10.21
C LEU A 47 -3.70 5.89 -10.88
N PHE A 48 -3.22 5.39 -12.02
CA PHE A 48 -3.84 4.29 -12.76
C PHE A 48 -3.40 2.92 -12.26
N PHE A 49 -2.39 2.86 -11.41
CA PHE A 49 -1.98 1.63 -10.75
C PHE A 49 -3.01 1.26 -9.68
N HIS A 50 -3.89 0.32 -10.04
CA HIS A 50 -4.83 -0.30 -9.11
C HIS A 50 -5.02 -1.77 -9.45
N TYR A 51 -4.58 -2.63 -8.54
CA TYR A 51 -4.72 -4.08 -8.67
C TYR A 51 -5.51 -4.63 -7.50
N ALA A 52 -6.33 -5.65 -7.75
CA ALA A 52 -7.13 -6.31 -6.74
C ALA A 52 -6.86 -7.82 -6.73
N HIS A 53 -6.74 -8.37 -5.54
CA HIS A 53 -6.81 -9.80 -5.26
C HIS A 53 -8.12 -10.05 -4.52
N GLU A 54 -9.05 -10.76 -5.15
CA GLU A 54 -10.34 -11.12 -4.57
C GLU A 54 -10.35 -12.62 -4.33
N MET A 55 -10.81 -13.02 -3.14
CA MET A 55 -10.78 -14.41 -2.70
C MET A 55 -12.03 -14.72 -1.88
N ASP A 56 -12.65 -15.85 -2.18
CA ASP A 56 -13.71 -16.46 -1.38
C ASP A 56 -13.22 -17.80 -0.80
N ALA A 57 -14.05 -18.47 0.00
CA ALA A 57 -13.67 -19.74 0.63
C ALA A 57 -13.27 -20.83 -0.38
N LYS A 58 -13.95 -20.87 -1.54
CA LYS A 58 -13.70 -21.87 -2.59
C LYS A 58 -12.37 -21.62 -3.31
N GLY A 59 -12.12 -20.37 -3.70
CA GLY A 59 -10.85 -19.95 -4.29
C GLY A 59 -9.69 -20.18 -3.32
N PHE A 60 -9.92 -19.91 -2.02
CA PHE A 60 -8.90 -20.14 -1.01
C PHE A 60 -8.56 -21.61 -0.87
N GLN A 61 -9.55 -22.52 -0.93
CA GLN A 61 -9.29 -23.96 -0.88
C GLN A 61 -8.36 -24.41 -2.02
N ALA A 62 -8.60 -23.95 -3.25
CA ALA A 62 -7.72 -24.24 -4.38
C ALA A 62 -6.30 -23.69 -4.18
N MET A 63 -6.18 -22.46 -3.66
CA MET A 63 -4.89 -21.87 -3.31
C MET A 63 -4.19 -22.66 -2.19
N GLN A 64 -4.94 -23.08 -1.17
CA GLN A 64 -4.45 -23.85 -0.04
C GLN A 64 -3.86 -25.19 -0.49
N GLU A 65 -4.55 -25.90 -1.38
CA GLU A 65 -4.06 -27.16 -1.96
C GLU A 65 -2.83 -26.92 -2.85
N SER A 66 -2.88 -25.94 -3.76
CA SER A 66 -1.80 -25.67 -4.71
C SER A 66 -0.49 -25.20 -4.04
N GLN A 67 -0.59 -24.41 -2.97
CA GLN A 67 0.55 -23.84 -2.24
C GLN A 67 0.81 -24.51 -0.89
N ARG A 68 0.08 -25.59 -0.58
CA ARG A 68 0.21 -26.38 0.65
C ARG A 68 0.12 -25.53 1.93
N LEU A 69 -0.84 -24.61 1.97
CA LEU A 69 -1.06 -23.76 3.13
C LEU A 69 -1.69 -24.56 4.27
N MET A 70 -1.18 -24.37 5.49
CA MET A 70 -1.72 -25.04 6.68
C MET A 70 -2.79 -24.21 7.42
N VAL A 71 -3.01 -22.96 6.98
CA VAL A 71 -3.90 -22.00 7.63
C VAL A 71 -5.31 -22.08 7.05
N THR A 72 -6.31 -21.68 7.85
CA THR A 72 -7.69 -21.61 7.38
C THR A 72 -7.97 -20.32 6.63
N PHE A 73 -9.09 -20.26 5.90
CA PHE A 73 -9.50 -19.03 5.21
C PHE A 73 -9.68 -17.85 6.18
N THR A 74 -10.23 -18.11 7.37
CA THR A 74 -10.40 -17.10 8.43
C THR A 74 -9.08 -16.51 8.94
N ASP A 75 -7.99 -17.27 8.90
CA ASP A 75 -6.66 -16.81 9.31
C ASP A 75 -5.92 -16.06 8.20
N TYR A 76 -6.32 -16.27 6.94
CA TYR A 76 -5.60 -15.78 5.77
C TYR A 76 -5.35 -14.26 5.76
N PRO A 77 -6.31 -13.38 6.11
CA PRO A 77 -6.07 -11.94 6.16
C PRO A 77 -4.98 -11.56 7.18
N THR A 78 -4.95 -12.24 8.33
CA THR A 78 -3.95 -12.02 9.39
C THR A 78 -2.56 -12.46 8.94
N VAL A 79 -2.47 -13.56 8.18
CA VAL A 79 -1.22 -14.04 7.58
C VAL A 79 -0.68 -13.02 6.58
N LEU A 80 -1.53 -12.54 5.66
CA LEU A 80 -1.16 -11.51 4.69
C LEU A 80 -0.65 -10.24 5.39
N LEU A 81 -1.37 -9.76 6.40
CA LEU A 81 -0.98 -8.59 7.17
C LEU A 81 0.39 -8.78 7.84
N ARG A 82 0.64 -9.96 8.41
CA ARG A 82 1.93 -10.29 9.03
C ARG A 82 3.06 -10.27 8.01
N MET A 83 2.86 -10.91 6.85
CA MET A 83 3.86 -10.94 5.77
C MET A 83 4.17 -9.54 5.25
N LEU A 84 3.14 -8.73 4.99
CA LEU A 84 3.30 -7.33 4.56
C LEU A 84 4.05 -6.49 5.60
N ASN A 85 3.70 -6.61 6.88
CA ASN A 85 4.39 -5.91 7.96
C ASN A 85 5.86 -6.35 8.07
N GLN A 86 6.16 -7.61 7.83
CA GLN A 86 7.53 -8.11 7.88
C GLN A 86 8.37 -7.59 6.70
N CYS A 87 7.77 -7.45 5.51
CA CYS A 87 8.41 -6.75 4.37
C CYS A 87 8.69 -5.26 4.64
N ILE A 88 7.99 -4.64 5.60
CA ILE A 88 8.24 -3.26 6.02
C ILE A 88 9.37 -3.22 7.05
N LYS A 89 9.34 -4.13 8.02
CA LYS A 89 10.30 -4.17 9.14
C LYS A 89 11.70 -4.59 8.68
N ASP A 90 11.81 -5.71 7.97
CA ASP A 90 13.08 -6.38 7.66
C ASP A 90 13.20 -6.66 6.15
N PRO A 91 13.37 -5.62 5.31
CA PRO A 91 13.32 -5.75 3.87
C PRO A 91 14.50 -6.53 3.25
N HIS A 92 15.57 -6.80 4.01
CA HIS A 92 16.69 -7.64 3.55
C HIS A 92 16.41 -9.13 3.76
N ILE A 93 15.46 -9.45 4.66
CA ILE A 93 15.07 -10.80 5.02
C ILE A 93 13.77 -11.17 4.30
N GLN A 94 12.78 -10.27 4.26
CA GLN A 94 11.50 -10.54 3.61
C GLN A 94 11.15 -9.50 2.56
N LEU A 95 10.82 -10.01 1.38
CA LEU A 95 10.54 -9.25 0.17
C LEU A 95 9.13 -9.56 -0.32
N ALA A 96 8.53 -8.59 -0.96
CA ALA A 96 7.33 -8.81 -1.75
C ALA A 96 7.62 -8.36 -3.18
N VAL A 97 7.56 -9.31 -4.12
CA VAL A 97 7.83 -9.10 -5.53
C VAL A 97 6.53 -9.05 -6.28
N PHE A 98 6.27 -7.95 -6.99
CA PHE A 98 5.05 -7.76 -7.76
C PHE A 98 5.36 -7.77 -9.25
N VAL A 99 4.92 -8.79 -9.96
CA VAL A 99 5.14 -8.98 -11.39
C VAL A 99 3.83 -8.73 -12.13
N MET A 100 3.83 -7.71 -12.99
CA MET A 100 2.67 -7.36 -13.83
C MET A 100 2.84 -7.95 -15.22
N GLN A 101 1.77 -8.52 -15.75
CA GLN A 101 1.69 -9.05 -17.11
C GLN A 101 0.92 -8.06 -18.02
N PRO A 102 1.20 -8.07 -19.34
CA PRO A 102 0.54 -7.17 -20.29
C PRO A 102 -0.99 -7.35 -20.40
N ASN A 103 -1.50 -8.52 -20.04
CA ASN A 103 -2.93 -8.84 -20.04
C ASN A 103 -3.69 -8.29 -18.81
N GLY A 104 -3.01 -7.55 -17.92
CA GLY A 104 -3.58 -7.04 -16.69
C GLY A 104 -3.59 -8.05 -15.55
N GLU A 105 -3.12 -9.28 -15.76
CA GLU A 105 -2.84 -10.19 -14.65
C GLU A 105 -1.57 -9.74 -13.93
N ALA A 106 -1.50 -9.99 -12.63
CA ALA A 106 -0.29 -9.78 -11.87
C ALA A 106 -0.14 -10.86 -10.80
N ARG A 107 1.08 -11.02 -10.32
CA ARG A 107 1.44 -11.98 -9.28
C ARG A 107 2.27 -11.28 -8.23
N MET A 108 1.90 -11.46 -6.97
CA MET A 108 2.65 -10.99 -5.81
C MET A 108 3.23 -12.17 -5.06
N ASP A 109 4.55 -12.25 -5.00
CA ASP A 109 5.28 -13.31 -4.30
C ASP A 109 5.94 -12.76 -3.05
N PHE A 110 5.62 -13.36 -1.90
CA PHE A 110 6.36 -13.13 -0.67
C PHE A 110 7.56 -14.05 -0.64
N ILE A 111 8.76 -13.47 -0.63
CA ILE A 111 10.01 -14.20 -0.69
C ILE A 111 10.78 -13.94 0.61
N GLN A 112 11.31 -14.99 1.20
CA GLN A 112 12.22 -14.92 2.34
C GLN A 112 13.64 -15.28 1.93
N ASN A 113 14.58 -14.43 2.30
CA ASN A 113 16.00 -14.68 2.21
C ASN A 113 16.44 -15.51 3.43
N MET A 114 16.82 -16.75 3.18
CA MET A 114 17.40 -17.65 4.19
C MET A 114 18.94 -17.62 4.17
N GLU A 115 19.53 -16.50 3.73
CA GLU A 115 20.98 -16.25 3.54
C GLU A 115 21.63 -17.01 2.39
N TYR A 116 21.38 -18.31 2.26
CA TYR A 116 21.93 -19.17 1.20
C TYR A 116 20.93 -19.46 0.08
N LYS A 117 19.66 -19.12 0.26
CA LYS A 117 18.59 -19.33 -0.71
C LYS A 117 17.41 -18.39 -0.47
N PHE A 118 16.78 -17.97 -1.56
CA PHE A 118 15.46 -17.33 -1.52
C PHE A 118 14.35 -18.38 -1.58
N VAL A 119 13.41 -18.30 -0.66
CA VAL A 119 12.26 -19.22 -0.55
C VAL A 119 10.98 -18.42 -0.72
N GLU A 120 10.15 -18.84 -1.68
CA GLU A 120 8.79 -18.32 -1.82
C GLU A 120 7.91 -18.86 -0.68
N LEU A 121 7.28 -17.96 0.07
CA LEU A 121 6.41 -18.29 1.19
C LEU A 121 4.92 -18.34 0.79
N LEU A 122 4.51 -17.46 -0.11
CA LEU A 122 3.13 -17.30 -0.56
C LEU A 122 3.10 -16.55 -1.89
N SER A 123 2.25 -17.02 -2.79
CA SER A 123 1.96 -16.36 -4.06
C SER A 123 0.50 -15.95 -4.16
N CYS A 124 0.25 -14.70 -4.51
CA CYS A 124 -1.10 -14.15 -4.66
C CYS A 124 -1.31 -13.65 -6.09
N ARG A 125 -2.38 -14.09 -6.75
CA ARG A 125 -2.77 -13.56 -8.07
C ARG A 125 -3.57 -12.28 -7.90
N PHE A 126 -3.22 -11.26 -8.66
CA PHE A 126 -3.90 -9.98 -8.74
C PHE A 126 -4.41 -9.75 -10.16
N MET A 127 -5.43 -8.92 -10.28
CA MET A 127 -5.97 -8.44 -11.54
C MET A 127 -6.00 -6.92 -11.54
N ALA A 128 -5.59 -6.33 -12.66
CA ALA A 128 -5.77 -4.92 -12.92
C ALA A 128 -7.26 -4.60 -12.84
N SER A 129 -7.60 -3.55 -12.10
CA SER A 129 -9.00 -3.14 -12.00
C SER A 129 -9.48 -2.48 -13.29
N PRO A 130 -10.77 -2.65 -13.64
CA PRO A 130 -11.33 -2.02 -14.83
C PRO A 130 -11.32 -0.49 -14.70
N GLU A 131 -11.31 0.20 -15.85
CA GLU A 131 -11.13 1.65 -15.92
C GLU A 131 -12.14 2.43 -15.06
N ASP A 132 -13.40 1.98 -15.00
CA ASP A 132 -14.44 2.62 -14.21
C ASP A 132 -14.11 2.64 -12.70
N VAL A 133 -13.57 1.51 -12.20
CA VAL A 133 -13.15 1.39 -10.80
C VAL A 133 -11.92 2.26 -10.54
N VAL A 134 -10.97 2.28 -11.46
CA VAL A 134 -9.79 3.15 -11.38
C VAL A 134 -10.22 4.60 -11.32
N ARG A 135 -11.12 5.04 -12.21
CA ARG A 135 -11.65 6.40 -12.26
C ARG A 135 -12.31 6.80 -10.94
N GLN A 136 -13.17 5.93 -10.39
CA GLN A 136 -13.80 6.18 -9.09
C GLN A 136 -12.77 6.30 -7.95
N GLN A 137 -11.79 5.40 -7.90
CA GLN A 137 -10.71 5.44 -6.91
C GLN A 137 -9.86 6.71 -7.03
N VAL A 138 -9.51 7.12 -8.25
CA VAL A 138 -8.75 8.33 -8.52
C VAL A 138 -9.53 9.57 -8.11
N SER A 139 -10.82 9.67 -8.47
CA SER A 139 -11.69 10.76 -8.06
C SER A 139 -11.81 10.84 -6.54
N TYR A 140 -12.00 9.71 -5.86
CA TYR A 140 -12.04 9.65 -4.40
C TYR A 140 -10.74 10.15 -3.77
N ARG A 141 -9.59 9.62 -4.21
CA ARG A 141 -8.26 10.01 -3.71
C ARG A 141 -7.99 11.50 -3.92
N TYR A 142 -8.32 12.02 -5.10
CA TYR A 142 -8.20 13.44 -5.41
C TYR A 142 -9.05 14.29 -4.46
N ASN A 143 -10.32 13.93 -4.24
CA ASN A 143 -11.22 14.67 -3.37
C ASN A 143 -10.75 14.67 -1.91
N VAL A 144 -10.22 13.54 -1.42
CA VAL A 144 -9.66 13.44 -0.07
C VAL A 144 -8.44 14.36 0.10
N VAL A 145 -7.52 14.36 -0.87
CA VAL A 145 -6.33 15.22 -0.83
C VAL A 145 -6.72 16.69 -0.94
N LYS A 146 -7.65 17.04 -1.84
CA LYS A 146 -8.17 18.40 -1.98
C LYS A 146 -8.79 18.91 -0.68
N ALA A 147 -9.64 18.11 -0.03
CA ALA A 147 -10.25 18.48 1.25
C ALA A 147 -9.21 18.71 2.35
N ARG A 148 -8.18 17.85 2.44
CA ARG A 148 -7.07 18.02 3.38
C ARG A 148 -6.27 19.29 3.12
N LEU A 149 -5.99 19.58 1.84
CA LEU A 149 -5.26 20.79 1.45
C LEU A 149 -6.03 22.05 1.85
N THR A 150 -7.34 22.10 1.61
CA THR A 150 -8.19 23.23 2.01
C THR A 150 -8.17 23.44 3.53
N LEU A 151 -8.26 22.36 4.31
CA LEU A 151 -8.17 22.43 5.78
C LEU A 151 -6.80 22.95 6.25
N MET A 152 -5.72 22.43 5.68
CA MET A 152 -4.36 22.88 6.01
C MET A 152 -4.14 24.36 5.64
N GLN A 153 -4.60 24.80 4.47
CA GLN A 153 -4.52 26.20 4.07
C GLN A 153 -5.28 27.12 5.02
N PHE A 154 -6.49 26.71 5.43
CA PHE A 154 -7.28 27.44 6.39
C PHE A 154 -6.57 27.57 7.74
N LEU A 155 -6.02 26.47 8.27
CA LEU A 155 -5.26 26.47 9.51
C LEU A 155 -4.00 27.34 9.43
N THR A 156 -3.24 27.26 8.34
CA THR A 156 -2.06 28.11 8.12
C THR A 156 -2.43 29.59 8.07
N CYS A 157 -3.56 29.94 7.45
CA CYS A 157 -4.07 31.31 7.42
C CYS A 157 -4.39 31.81 8.84
N LEU A 158 -5.12 31.03 9.65
CA LEU A 158 -5.43 31.37 11.04
C LEU A 158 -4.17 31.56 11.90
N LEU A 159 -3.18 30.67 11.74
CA LEU A 159 -1.90 30.77 12.46
C LEU A 159 -1.10 32.00 12.02
N SER A 160 -1.06 32.31 10.72
CA SER A 160 -0.42 33.54 10.22
C SER A 160 -1.12 34.80 10.75
N SER A 161 -2.45 34.80 10.84
CA SER A 161 -3.22 35.92 11.38
C SER A 161 -3.12 36.07 12.91
N THR A 162 -2.71 35.05 13.65
CA THR A 162 -2.51 35.11 15.11
C THR A 162 -1.06 35.39 15.52
N TYR A 163 -0.07 35.11 14.67
CA TYR A 163 1.33 35.44 14.91
C TYR A 163 1.73 36.87 14.48
N VAL A 164 1.12 37.41 13.42
CA VAL A 164 1.38 38.80 12.97
C VAL A 164 1.00 39.88 14.01
N PRO A 165 -0.07 39.75 14.81
CA PRO A 165 -0.41 40.73 15.85
C PRO A 165 0.56 40.73 17.04
N LEU A 166 1.26 39.61 17.32
CA LEU A 166 2.16 39.48 18.46
C LEU A 166 3.53 40.15 18.23
N MET A 167 4.01 40.18 16.99
CA MET A 167 5.22 40.93 16.61
C MET A 167 5.00 42.45 16.60
N TYR A 168 3.77 42.93 16.37
CA TYR A 168 3.47 44.37 16.34
C TYR A 168 3.19 44.99 17.73
N ARG A 169 3.00 44.17 18.77
CA ARG A 169 2.57 44.65 20.10
C ARG A 169 3.71 44.88 21.11
N GLN A 170 4.96 44.56 20.77
CA GLN A 170 6.13 44.76 21.65
C GLN A 170 7.05 45.93 21.20
N GLY A 171 6.72 46.63 20.11
CA GLY A 171 7.61 47.63 19.49
C GLY A 171 7.25 49.11 19.71
N TRP A 172 6.13 49.44 20.36
CA TRP A 172 5.66 50.84 20.50
C TRP A 172 5.38 51.18 21.96
N ARG A 173 6.43 51.20 22.78
CA ARG A 173 6.42 51.81 24.12
C ARG A 173 7.75 52.48 24.43
N MET A 174 8.22 53.31 23.50
CA MET A 174 9.17 54.38 23.77
C MET A 174 8.79 55.54 22.88
N LEU A 175 8.80 56.75 23.44
CA LEU A 175 8.28 58.01 22.90
C LEU A 175 6.80 58.23 23.25
N ILE A 176 6.57 58.85 24.41
CA ILE A 176 6.18 60.27 24.54
C ILE A 176 5.89 60.46 26.04
N HIS A 177 6.76 61.18 26.75
CA HIS A 177 6.34 62.16 27.76
C HIS A 177 7.50 63.12 28.02
N TRP A 178 7.12 64.40 28.02
CA TRP A 178 7.91 65.61 28.17
C TRP A 178 8.72 65.66 29.46
#